data_AF-A0A8S4Q8U1-F1
#
_entry.id   AF-A0A8S4Q8U1-F1
#
_cell.length_a   1.000
_cell.length_b   1.000
_cell.length_c   1.000
_cell.angle_alpha   90.00
_cell.angle_beta   90.00
_cell.angle_gamma   90.00
#
_symmetry.space_group_name_H-M   'P 1'
#
loop_
_entity.id
_entity.type
_entity.pdbx_description
1 polymer ?
#
loop_
_entity_poly.entity_id
_entity_poly.type
_entity_poly.pdbx_seq_one_letter_code
_entity_poly.pdbx_strand_id
1 'polypeptide(L)'
;MQVELRWILLVFLAHCQCLVTAQSGTQETLTVITKDANYIPIDQVDLTGKLGLVFEVKACTSAYIALSAIFGVTNSRMYEILISGWSNTKSVIRTCKQGCTRAESPTEGLLKCNEFVTFWIGWTNGNIALGKGRELGIDQLVEWQDSSPEYITSLAVSSVNGTWIFTPEDNCSLPLTRSILSNGHVSYSSSSSGLPRFNQNSGWHHYGSSTPWLQVDLLQPHKITKMALQGYAPGHSYWVKTFQILYSVDGTNWLYYNKREIIQGNSNGHNVAIVEITENMEARYFHILPTTWNSRPGIRMELYGCQKTVSEKKYTPIEEDIQVEGVLFLHLSPYIVSKVIAIRPGGTLTIQPGVKIIFTTAEAGFEVHGNLLAKGIDNLPVEFTADDAVSEISSYWSGLNFVSGDSVLQHIYVEGARVGIQATGNSVTLDRVTITKCSAGIKYTDGGSFANSTMISDSYIGNNGGHGIEFKGSVTNPFLSIKRTVITGSQSSGIYCR
;
A
#
# COMPACT_ATOMS: atom_id res chain seq x y z
N MET A 1 6.33 1.61 53.74
CA MET A 1 5.39 2.64 53.24
C MET A 1 6.25 3.80 52.77
N GLN A 2 6.14 4.10 51.47
CA GLN A 2 6.84 5.13 50.68
C GLN A 2 8.36 5.00 50.45
N VAL A 3 8.68 4.83 49.17
CA VAL A 3 9.99 4.94 48.53
C VAL A 3 10.13 6.39 48.06
N GLU A 4 11.17 7.11 48.51
CA GLU A 4 11.59 8.36 47.90
C GLU A 4 12.76 8.11 46.94
N LEU A 5 12.54 8.40 45.66
CA LEU A 5 13.58 8.43 44.63
C LEU A 5 14.17 9.84 44.56
N ARG A 6 15.47 9.94 44.88
CA ARG A 6 16.29 11.14 44.68
C ARG A 6 16.58 11.33 43.19
N TRP A 7 16.22 12.51 42.67
CA TRP A 7 16.60 12.99 41.34
C TRP A 7 18.06 13.46 41.33
N ILE A 8 18.86 12.95 40.39
CA ILE A 8 20.19 13.47 40.06
C ILE A 8 20.02 14.59 39.03
N LEU A 9 20.47 15.80 39.40
CA LEU A 9 20.53 16.99 38.57
C LEU A 9 21.79 16.90 37.68
N LEU A 10 21.64 16.86 36.36
CA LEU A 10 22.73 17.10 35.41
C LEU A 10 22.32 18.27 34.50
N VAL A 11 23.02 19.38 34.70
CA VAL A 11 22.94 20.61 33.90
C VAL A 11 23.60 20.34 32.55
N PHE A 12 22.87 20.50 31.46
CA PHE A 12 23.44 20.76 30.14
C PHE A 12 22.74 21.95 29.49
N LEU A 13 23.56 22.91 29.06
CA LEU A 13 23.19 24.14 28.39
C LEU A 13 22.65 23.87 26.97
N ALA A 14 21.50 24.50 26.70
CA ALA A 14 20.96 24.99 25.43
C ALA A 14 21.56 24.46 24.12
N HIS A 15 20.79 23.66 23.38
CA HIS A 15 20.60 23.80 21.93
C HIS A 15 19.10 23.56 21.63
N CYS A 16 18.54 24.42 20.78
CA CYS A 16 17.13 24.51 20.46
C CYS A 16 16.62 23.20 19.82
N GLN A 17 15.72 22.48 20.50
CA GLN A 17 14.93 21.40 19.93
C GLN A 17 13.48 21.57 20.39
N CYS A 18 12.57 21.72 19.42
CA CYS A 18 11.15 21.56 19.67
C CYS A 18 10.91 20.13 20.13
N LEU A 19 10.42 19.97 21.36
CA LEU A 19 10.03 18.69 21.93
C LEU A 19 8.71 18.25 21.28
N VAL A 20 8.69 17.10 20.61
CA VAL A 20 7.46 16.39 20.24
C VAL A 20 7.31 15.23 21.22
N THR A 21 6.27 15.27 22.05
CA THR A 21 5.85 14.15 22.89
C THR A 21 4.92 13.26 22.09
N ALA A 22 5.36 12.05 21.73
CA ALA A 22 4.52 11.05 21.09
C ALA A 22 3.62 10.36 22.13
N GLN A 23 2.31 10.55 22.03
CA GLN A 23 1.31 9.64 22.60
C GLN A 23 0.60 8.91 21.46
N SER A 24 0.42 7.60 21.61
CA SER A 24 -0.27 6.76 20.65
C SER A 24 -1.77 7.10 20.60
N GLY A 25 -2.24 7.54 19.43
CA GLY A 25 -3.66 7.52 19.07
C GLY A 25 -4.30 8.87 18.75
N THR A 26 -3.95 9.46 17.59
CA THR A 26 -4.80 10.24 16.66
C THR A 26 -3.89 10.70 15.50
N GLN A 27 -4.30 10.57 14.23
CA GLN A 27 -3.60 11.17 13.08
C GLN A 27 -3.57 12.71 13.27
N GLU A 28 -2.41 13.28 13.58
CA GLU A 28 -2.31 14.71 13.88
C GLU A 28 -2.30 15.55 12.60
N THR A 29 -3.21 16.53 12.53
CA THR A 29 -3.20 17.61 11.52
C THR A 29 -1.90 18.42 11.58
N LEU A 30 -1.21 18.58 10.44
CA LEU A 30 -0.03 19.43 10.34
C LEU A 30 -0.44 20.89 10.15
N THR A 31 -0.01 21.78 11.05
CA THR A 31 -0.22 23.24 10.92
C THR A 31 1.10 23.94 10.59
N VAL A 32 1.09 24.79 9.56
CA VAL A 32 2.26 25.57 9.11
C VAL A 32 1.92 27.06 9.12
N ILE A 33 2.83 27.88 9.67
CA ILE A 33 2.68 29.34 9.72
C ILE A 33 3.73 29.98 8.81
N THR A 34 3.28 30.79 7.86
CA THR A 34 4.16 31.58 6.98
C THR A 34 4.08 33.05 7.37
N LYS A 35 5.22 33.72 7.51
CA LYS A 35 5.27 35.12 7.95
C LYS A 35 5.39 36.10 6.78
N ASP A 36 6.16 35.72 5.78
CA ASP A 36 6.55 36.58 4.67
C ASP A 36 6.41 35.85 3.31
N ALA A 37 6.99 36.42 2.26
CA ALA A 37 6.94 35.85 0.91
C ALA A 37 7.93 34.71 0.68
N ASN A 38 8.68 34.25 1.70
CA ASN A 38 9.61 33.14 1.56
C ASN A 38 8.88 31.80 1.64
N TYR A 39 9.21 30.89 0.72
CA TYR A 39 8.69 29.53 0.72
C TYR A 39 9.27 28.72 1.89
N ILE A 40 8.38 28.04 2.60
CA ILE A 40 8.72 27.06 3.64
C ILE A 40 8.49 25.66 3.05
N PRO A 41 9.54 24.86 2.82
CA PRO A 41 9.41 23.46 2.42
C PRO A 41 8.74 22.63 3.51
N ILE A 42 7.87 21.70 3.11
CA ILE A 42 7.10 20.83 4.00
C ILE A 42 7.51 19.38 3.77
N ASP A 43 8.19 18.77 4.74
CA ASP A 43 8.68 17.39 4.68
C ASP A 43 7.72 16.37 5.33
N GLN A 44 6.79 16.82 6.18
CA GLN A 44 5.83 15.94 6.85
C GLN A 44 4.65 15.52 5.96
N VAL A 45 4.53 16.08 4.74
CA VAL A 45 3.48 15.72 3.77
C VAL A 45 4.11 14.87 2.67
N ASP A 46 3.93 13.55 2.74
CA ASP A 46 4.36 12.66 1.66
C ASP A 46 3.48 12.87 0.41
N LEU A 47 4.12 13.19 -0.72
CA LEU A 47 3.47 13.36 -2.02
C LEU A 47 3.70 12.18 -2.97
N THR A 48 4.48 11.18 -2.55
CA THR A 48 4.86 10.05 -3.40
C THR A 48 3.62 9.27 -3.84
N GLY A 49 3.46 9.09 -5.16
CA GLY A 49 2.32 8.37 -5.74
C GLY A 49 0.97 9.07 -5.60
N LYS A 50 0.92 10.30 -5.05
CA LYS A 50 -0.32 11.07 -4.97
C LYS A 50 -0.65 11.73 -6.32
N LEU A 51 -1.95 11.87 -6.56
CA LEU A 51 -2.51 12.57 -7.73
C LEU A 51 -2.92 14.01 -7.41
N GLY A 52 -2.71 14.43 -6.17
CA GLY A 52 -3.02 15.75 -5.67
C GLY A 52 -2.99 15.82 -4.15
N LEU A 53 -3.32 16.98 -3.59
CA LEU A 53 -3.40 17.23 -2.16
C LEU A 53 -4.55 18.19 -1.83
N VAL A 54 -5.16 18.01 -0.66
CA VAL A 54 -6.12 18.93 -0.07
C VAL A 54 -5.47 19.63 1.12
N PHE A 55 -5.79 20.91 1.28
CA PHE A 55 -5.26 21.74 2.33
C PHE A 55 -6.21 22.87 2.65
N GLU A 56 -6.04 23.45 3.82
CA GLU A 56 -6.76 24.64 4.23
C GLU A 56 -5.78 25.79 4.43
N VAL A 57 -6.18 26.98 4.02
CA VAL A 57 -5.36 28.19 4.22
C VAL A 57 -6.21 29.35 4.68
N LYS A 58 -5.68 30.05 5.68
CA LYS A 58 -6.16 31.34 6.16
C LYS A 58 -5.10 32.38 5.82
N ALA A 59 -5.42 33.28 4.90
CA ALA A 59 -4.54 34.33 4.41
C ALA A 59 -5.36 35.53 3.92
N CYS A 60 -4.79 36.73 3.93
CA CYS A 60 -5.52 37.95 3.58
C CYS A 60 -5.43 38.33 2.09
N THR A 61 -4.26 38.13 1.48
CA THR A 61 -3.92 38.79 0.21
C THR A 61 -3.48 37.84 -0.89
N SER A 62 -2.81 36.75 -0.54
CA SER A 62 -2.33 35.75 -1.49
C SER A 62 -1.80 34.52 -0.76
N ALA A 63 -1.90 33.38 -1.43
CA ALA A 63 -1.29 32.14 -0.99
C ALA A 63 -0.54 31.49 -2.15
N TYR A 64 0.68 31.04 -1.89
CA TYR A 64 1.61 30.53 -2.90
C TYR A 64 2.01 29.11 -2.53
N ILE A 65 2.02 28.24 -3.53
CA ILE A 65 2.40 26.84 -3.40
C ILE A 65 3.41 26.53 -4.49
N ALA A 66 4.53 25.93 -4.10
CA ALA A 66 5.54 25.42 -5.00
C ALA A 66 5.53 23.89 -4.95
N LEU A 67 5.40 23.26 -6.11
CA LEU A 67 5.51 21.81 -6.30
C LEU A 67 6.72 21.49 -7.17
N SER A 68 7.58 20.58 -6.72
CA SER A 68 8.81 20.24 -7.46
C SER A 68 9.21 18.78 -7.25
N ALA A 69 10.20 18.34 -8.04
CA ALA A 69 10.76 16.98 -7.96
C ALA A 69 11.82 16.81 -6.86
N ILE A 70 12.31 17.91 -6.28
CA ILE A 70 13.44 17.92 -5.35
C ILE A 70 13.06 18.74 -4.13
N PHE A 71 13.19 18.14 -2.95
CA PHE A 71 12.91 18.79 -1.68
C PHE A 71 13.65 20.14 -1.53
N GLY A 72 12.91 21.17 -1.12
CA GLY A 72 13.45 22.50 -0.88
C GLY A 72 13.67 23.36 -2.13
N VAL A 73 13.49 22.82 -3.34
CA VAL A 73 13.62 23.60 -4.58
C VAL A 73 12.39 24.49 -4.79
N THR A 74 12.61 25.80 -4.71
CA THR A 74 11.56 26.84 -4.79
C THR A 74 11.90 28.01 -5.73
N ASN A 75 13.02 27.94 -6.44
CA ASN A 75 13.51 29.01 -7.34
C ASN A 75 13.93 28.51 -8.73
N SER A 76 13.68 27.23 -9.06
CA SER A 76 14.00 26.65 -10.38
C SER A 76 12.81 25.83 -10.91
N ARG A 77 13.04 24.76 -11.69
CA ARG A 77 12.04 23.94 -12.38
C ARG A 77 11.00 23.40 -11.37
N MET A 78 9.83 24.04 -11.34
CA MET A 78 8.75 23.77 -10.37
C MET A 78 7.40 24.26 -10.92
N TYR A 79 6.29 23.81 -10.34
CA TYR A 79 5.01 24.47 -10.52
C TYR A 79 4.79 25.49 -9.40
N GLU A 80 4.57 26.75 -9.77
CA GLU A 80 4.15 27.80 -8.84
C GLU A 80 2.65 28.03 -9.01
N ILE A 81 1.87 27.70 -7.97
CA ILE A 81 0.42 27.84 -7.96
C ILE A 81 0.08 28.96 -6.97
N LEU A 82 -0.54 30.01 -7.50
CA LEU A 82 -0.97 31.17 -6.73
C LEU A 82 -2.49 31.09 -6.56
N ILE A 83 -2.94 31.22 -5.33
CA ILE A 83 -4.35 31.31 -4.98
C ILE A 83 -4.65 32.75 -4.65
N SER A 84 -5.55 33.35 -5.42
CA SER A 84 -6.01 34.73 -5.25
C SER A 84 -4.84 35.70 -4.96
N GLY A 85 -3.85 35.72 -5.85
CA GLY A 85 -2.81 36.73 -5.88
C GLY A 85 -3.33 38.13 -6.23
N TRP A 86 -2.43 39.10 -6.31
CA TRP A 86 -2.73 40.52 -6.61
C TRP A 86 -3.85 41.08 -5.73
N SER A 87 -3.64 40.99 -4.41
CA SER A 87 -4.60 41.46 -3.41
C SER A 87 -5.93 40.70 -3.47
N ASN A 88 -5.87 39.37 -3.47
CA ASN A 88 -7.04 38.50 -3.39
C ASN A 88 -7.95 38.56 -4.64
N THR A 89 -7.39 38.66 -5.84
CA THR A 89 -8.16 38.88 -7.08
C THR A 89 -8.08 37.75 -8.10
N LYS A 90 -6.94 37.05 -8.23
CA LYS A 90 -6.78 36.02 -9.27
C LYS A 90 -5.86 34.86 -8.90
N SER A 91 -6.17 33.67 -9.41
CA SER A 91 -5.34 32.48 -9.24
C SER A 91 -4.57 32.17 -10.52
N VAL A 92 -3.31 31.74 -10.41
CA VAL A 92 -2.46 31.47 -11.57
C VAL A 92 -1.61 30.21 -11.39
N ILE A 93 -1.26 29.57 -12.50
CA ILE A 93 -0.28 28.47 -12.57
C ILE A 93 0.92 28.94 -13.40
N ARG A 94 2.14 28.69 -12.91
CA ARG A 94 3.42 29.02 -13.56
C ARG A 94 4.41 27.86 -13.45
N THR A 95 5.50 27.93 -14.21
CA THR A 95 6.58 26.91 -14.26
C THR A 95 7.88 27.32 -13.55
N CYS A 96 7.89 28.47 -12.88
CA CYS A 96 8.97 28.91 -11.99
C CYS A 96 8.49 30.09 -11.14
N LYS A 97 9.24 30.41 -10.09
CA LYS A 97 8.94 31.50 -9.15
C LYS A 97 8.84 32.83 -9.89
N GLN A 98 7.67 33.46 -9.80
CA GLN A 98 7.38 34.73 -10.49
C GLN A 98 7.57 34.66 -12.02
N GLY A 99 7.49 33.45 -12.59
CA GLY A 99 7.62 33.21 -14.01
C GLY A 99 6.39 33.63 -14.82
N CYS A 100 6.46 33.36 -16.13
CA CYS A 100 5.34 33.56 -17.04
C CYS A 100 4.14 32.69 -16.64
N THR A 101 2.97 33.32 -16.59
CA THR A 101 1.69 32.65 -16.37
C THR A 101 1.39 31.67 -17.50
N ARG A 102 0.98 30.45 -17.13
CA ARG A 102 0.53 29.40 -18.06
C ARG A 102 -0.99 29.28 -18.12
N ALA A 103 -1.64 29.45 -16.97
CA ALA A 103 -3.08 29.57 -16.88
C ALA A 103 -3.45 30.53 -15.75
N GLU A 104 -4.57 31.22 -15.90
CA GLU A 104 -5.13 32.11 -14.88
C GLU A 104 -6.65 32.11 -14.88
N SER A 105 -7.22 32.48 -13.75
CA SER A 105 -8.67 32.63 -13.57
C SER A 105 -8.99 33.69 -12.51
N PRO A 106 -10.05 34.50 -12.67
CA PRO A 106 -10.51 35.42 -11.64
C PRO A 106 -10.98 34.67 -10.39
N THR A 107 -10.52 35.08 -9.22
CA THR A 107 -10.80 34.43 -7.93
C THR A 107 -10.91 35.45 -6.79
N GLU A 108 -11.71 36.49 -7.03
CA GLU A 108 -11.87 37.62 -6.12
C GLU A 108 -12.42 37.18 -4.76
N GLY A 109 -11.70 37.56 -3.69
CA GLY A 109 -12.15 37.38 -2.31
C GLY A 109 -12.20 35.94 -1.82
N LEU A 110 -11.57 34.97 -2.51
CA LEU A 110 -11.58 33.57 -2.07
C LEU A 110 -10.83 33.36 -0.76
N LEU A 111 -9.67 34.02 -0.57
CA LEU A 111 -8.92 33.91 0.68
C LEU A 111 -9.56 34.77 1.78
N LYS A 112 -9.57 34.26 3.01
CA LYS A 112 -10.13 34.96 4.18
C LYS A 112 -9.07 35.14 5.25
N CYS A 113 -8.97 36.35 5.81
CA CYS A 113 -8.03 36.67 6.89
C CYS A 113 -8.29 35.89 8.18
N ASN A 114 -9.56 35.60 8.47
CA ASN A 114 -10.01 35.10 9.78
C ASN A 114 -10.67 33.72 9.71
N GLU A 115 -10.69 33.10 8.53
CA GLU A 115 -11.38 31.84 8.28
C GLU A 115 -10.51 30.96 7.38
N PHE A 116 -10.46 29.66 7.68
CA PHE A 116 -9.82 28.69 6.82
C PHE A 116 -10.68 28.42 5.60
N VAL A 117 -10.05 28.47 4.43
CA VAL A 117 -10.68 28.08 3.18
C VAL A 117 -9.98 26.85 2.66
N THR A 118 -10.77 25.82 2.36
CA THR A 118 -10.26 24.56 1.84
C THR A 118 -10.06 24.64 0.33
N PHE A 119 -8.94 24.11 -0.14
CA PHE A 119 -8.60 23.99 -1.55
C PHE A 119 -8.01 22.61 -1.81
N TRP A 120 -8.01 22.25 -3.09
CA TRP A 120 -7.28 21.09 -3.59
C TRP A 120 -6.38 21.49 -4.75
N ILE A 121 -5.26 20.81 -4.88
CA ILE A 121 -4.43 20.83 -6.08
C ILE A 121 -4.34 19.41 -6.62
N GLY A 122 -4.55 19.25 -7.92
CA GLY A 122 -4.39 17.99 -8.64
C GLY A 122 -3.22 18.06 -9.62
N TRP A 123 -2.46 16.97 -9.72
CA TRP A 123 -1.45 16.76 -10.74
C TRP A 123 -1.55 15.35 -11.31
N THR A 124 -2.02 15.23 -12.55
CA THR A 124 -2.16 13.92 -13.21
C THR A 124 -1.70 13.99 -14.65
N ASN A 125 -0.71 13.19 -15.05
CA ASN A 125 -0.19 13.15 -16.43
C ASN A 125 0.08 14.55 -17.03
N GLY A 126 0.71 15.43 -16.23
CA GLY A 126 1.01 16.82 -16.61
C GLY A 126 -0.16 17.80 -16.56
N ASN A 127 -1.37 17.34 -16.26
CA ASN A 127 -2.47 18.22 -15.94
C ASN A 127 -2.31 18.76 -14.51
N ILE A 128 -2.09 20.06 -14.37
CA ILE A 128 -2.00 20.77 -13.09
C ILE A 128 -3.28 21.59 -12.92
N ALA A 129 -4.02 21.35 -11.85
CA ALA A 129 -5.28 22.05 -11.59
C ALA A 129 -5.40 22.46 -10.11
N LEU A 130 -6.08 23.58 -9.89
CA LEU A 130 -6.45 24.11 -8.59
C LEU A 130 -7.98 24.23 -8.53
N GLY A 131 -8.58 23.85 -7.41
CA GLY A 131 -9.97 24.12 -7.13
C GLY A 131 -10.24 24.36 -5.65
N LYS A 132 -11.49 24.72 -5.35
CA LYS A 132 -11.97 25.01 -3.99
C LYS A 132 -12.68 23.79 -3.41
N GLY A 133 -12.61 23.63 -2.09
CA GLY A 133 -13.20 22.51 -1.36
C GLY A 133 -12.24 21.35 -1.14
N ARG A 134 -12.77 20.24 -0.61
CA ARG A 134 -11.99 19.04 -0.27
C ARG A 134 -11.88 18.02 -1.41
N GLU A 135 -12.61 18.22 -2.50
CA GLU A 135 -12.78 17.18 -3.52
C GLU A 135 -12.08 17.57 -4.82
N LEU A 136 -11.04 16.82 -5.17
CA LEU A 136 -10.28 17.08 -6.39
C LEU A 136 -11.17 17.01 -7.63
N GLY A 137 -11.01 17.98 -8.52
CA GLY A 137 -11.80 18.13 -9.74
C GLY A 137 -13.16 18.80 -9.57
N ILE A 138 -13.64 19.02 -8.34
CA ILE A 138 -14.88 19.75 -8.05
C ILE A 138 -14.56 21.22 -7.77
N ASP A 139 -15.42 22.13 -8.21
CA ASP A 139 -15.22 23.60 -8.07
C ASP A 139 -13.82 24.04 -8.54
N GLN A 140 -13.45 23.56 -9.73
CA GLN A 140 -12.17 23.84 -10.36
C GLN A 140 -12.07 25.32 -10.74
N LEU A 141 -10.98 25.95 -10.31
CA LEU A 141 -10.72 27.37 -10.50
C LEU A 141 -9.81 27.62 -11.71
N VAL A 142 -8.72 26.86 -11.84
CA VAL A 142 -7.74 27.01 -12.93
C VAL A 142 -7.09 25.67 -13.24
N GLU A 143 -6.77 25.44 -14.52
CA GLU A 143 -6.16 24.20 -15.03
C GLU A 143 -5.18 24.53 -16.15
N TRP A 144 -4.11 23.76 -16.21
CA TRP A 144 -3.12 23.83 -17.28
C TRP A 144 -2.58 22.45 -17.60
N GLN A 145 -2.36 22.16 -18.88
CA GLN A 145 -1.72 20.93 -19.34
C GLN A 145 -0.27 21.21 -19.71
N ASP A 146 0.65 20.61 -18.95
CA ASP A 146 2.06 20.56 -19.28
C ASP A 146 2.34 19.47 -20.32
N SER A 147 3.08 19.83 -21.37
CA SER A 147 3.56 18.89 -22.39
C SER A 147 4.82 18.13 -21.96
N SER A 148 5.52 18.61 -20.92
CA SER A 148 6.74 18.00 -20.38
C SER A 148 6.71 18.00 -18.85
N PRO A 149 5.88 17.13 -18.24
CA PRO A 149 5.57 17.21 -16.82
C PRO A 149 6.75 16.94 -15.89
N GLU A 150 6.74 17.62 -14.75
CA GLU A 150 7.62 17.34 -13.62
C GLU A 150 7.05 16.23 -12.73
N TYR A 151 7.95 15.46 -12.13
CA TYR A 151 7.60 14.67 -10.96
C TYR A 151 7.36 15.59 -9.77
N ILE A 152 6.29 15.35 -9.03
CA ILE A 152 5.94 16.13 -7.84
C ILE A 152 6.15 15.25 -6.63
N THR A 153 7.19 15.57 -5.87
CA THR A 153 7.61 14.86 -4.65
C THR A 153 7.87 15.84 -3.50
N SER A 154 7.91 17.14 -3.79
CA SER A 154 8.19 18.20 -2.82
C SER A 154 7.12 19.28 -2.85
N LEU A 155 6.75 19.74 -1.66
CA LEU A 155 5.82 20.83 -1.39
C LEU A 155 6.55 21.96 -0.66
N ALA A 156 6.30 23.20 -1.06
CA ALA A 156 6.60 24.36 -0.23
C ALA A 156 5.47 25.39 -0.30
N VAL A 157 5.23 26.11 0.78
CA VAL A 157 4.16 27.12 0.85
C VAL A 157 4.66 28.48 1.30
N SER A 158 3.98 29.54 0.86
CA SER A 158 4.30 30.92 1.22
C SER A 158 3.05 31.78 1.26
N SER A 159 2.95 32.67 2.23
CA SER A 159 1.92 33.70 2.36
C SER A 159 2.37 34.71 3.40
N VAL A 160 1.99 35.99 3.21
CA VAL A 160 2.17 36.99 4.26
C VAL A 160 1.17 36.73 5.38
N ASN A 161 1.67 36.39 6.57
CA ASN A 161 0.88 36.03 7.76
C ASN A 161 -0.16 34.94 7.51
N GLY A 162 0.21 33.90 6.75
CA GLY A 162 -0.66 32.76 6.45
C GLY A 162 -0.62 31.70 7.55
N THR A 163 -1.76 31.03 7.75
CA THR A 163 -1.82 29.76 8.50
C THR A 163 -2.36 28.69 7.57
N TRP A 164 -1.67 27.57 7.50
CA TRP A 164 -1.95 26.46 6.61
C TRP A 164 -2.21 25.21 7.44
N ILE A 165 -3.19 24.41 7.04
CA ILE A 165 -3.45 23.10 7.63
C ILE A 165 -3.37 22.07 6.52
N PHE A 166 -2.45 21.11 6.70
CA PHE A 166 -2.39 19.89 5.93
C PHE A 166 -2.91 18.79 6.83
N THR A 167 -4.09 18.28 6.51
CA THR A 167 -4.62 17.12 7.22
C THR A 167 -3.92 15.91 6.60
N PRO A 168 -3.34 14.98 7.38
CA PRO A 168 -3.11 13.63 6.89
C PRO A 168 -4.49 13.08 6.58
N GLU A 169 -4.93 13.24 5.35
CA GLU A 169 -6.25 12.77 4.97
C GLU A 169 -6.31 11.26 5.15
N ASP A 170 -7.44 10.77 5.65
CA ASP A 170 -7.97 9.42 5.44
C ASP A 170 -8.24 9.23 3.93
N ASN A 171 -7.16 9.23 3.13
CA ASN A 171 -7.19 9.84 1.80
C ASN A 171 -7.64 8.91 0.68
N CYS A 172 -8.83 8.34 0.82
CA CYS A 172 -9.42 7.51 -0.21
C CYS A 172 -10.50 8.22 -1.02
N SER A 173 -10.25 9.46 -1.45
CA SER A 173 -11.21 10.28 -2.21
C SER A 173 -10.57 11.01 -3.41
N LEU A 174 -9.45 10.50 -3.92
CA LEU A 174 -8.77 11.03 -5.11
C LEU A 174 -9.50 10.61 -6.40
N PRO A 175 -9.60 11.48 -7.43
CA PRO A 175 -10.13 11.13 -8.74
C PRO A 175 -9.23 10.11 -9.42
N LEU A 176 -9.81 9.03 -9.91
CA LEU A 176 -9.09 7.86 -10.44
C LEU A 176 -9.17 7.78 -11.96
N THR A 177 -10.13 8.45 -12.60
CA THR A 177 -10.43 8.26 -14.03
C THR A 177 -10.04 9.46 -14.90
N ARG A 178 -9.76 10.63 -14.31
CA ARG A 178 -9.36 11.85 -15.04
C ARG A 178 -8.24 11.64 -16.07
N SER A 179 -7.25 10.82 -15.72
CA SER A 179 -6.06 10.54 -16.54
C SER A 179 -6.12 9.22 -17.33
N ILE A 180 -7.03 8.30 -16.94
CA ILE A 180 -7.12 6.93 -17.46
C ILE A 180 -8.17 6.80 -18.56
N LEU A 181 -9.16 7.70 -18.65
CA LEU A 181 -10.16 7.72 -19.72
C LEU A 181 -9.58 8.20 -21.06
N SER A 182 -8.47 7.61 -21.52
CA SER A 182 -7.90 7.72 -22.87
C SER A 182 -8.27 6.49 -23.72
N ASN A 183 -8.00 6.52 -25.03
CA ASN A 183 -8.31 5.40 -25.91
C ASN A 183 -7.56 4.14 -25.47
N GLY A 184 -8.28 3.08 -25.10
CA GLY A 184 -7.72 1.77 -24.71
C GLY A 184 -8.14 1.25 -23.33
N HIS A 185 -8.62 2.11 -22.44
CA HIS A 185 -9.00 1.74 -21.06
C HIS A 185 -10.49 1.91 -20.75
N VAL A 186 -11.25 2.29 -21.78
CA VAL A 186 -12.70 2.35 -21.74
C VAL A 186 -13.24 1.40 -22.79
N SER A 187 -14.12 0.49 -22.39
CA SER A 187 -14.87 -0.37 -23.29
C SER A 187 -16.36 -0.20 -23.01
N TYR A 188 -17.19 -0.44 -24.00
CA TYR A 188 -18.63 -0.28 -23.88
C TYR A 188 -19.36 -1.19 -24.86
N SER A 189 -20.66 -1.37 -24.62
CA SER A 189 -21.56 -2.11 -25.50
C SER A 189 -21.48 -1.64 -26.96
N SER A 190 -21.81 -2.53 -27.89
CA SER A 190 -22.04 -2.17 -29.30
C SER A 190 -22.98 -0.96 -29.41
N SER A 191 -22.86 -0.15 -30.47
CA SER A 191 -23.72 1.02 -30.69
C SER A 191 -23.64 2.09 -29.58
N SER A 192 -22.46 2.28 -29.03
CA SER A 192 -22.13 3.40 -28.13
C SER A 192 -20.99 4.24 -28.69
N SER A 193 -20.87 5.49 -28.25
CA SER A 193 -19.81 6.41 -28.68
C SER A 193 -19.46 7.42 -27.60
N GLY A 194 -18.22 7.89 -27.61
CA GLY A 194 -17.68 8.91 -26.72
C GLY A 194 -17.05 8.35 -25.45
N LEU A 195 -16.17 9.17 -24.86
CA LEU A 195 -15.50 8.85 -23.59
C LEU A 195 -16.28 9.51 -22.45
N PRO A 196 -16.48 8.81 -21.31
CA PRO A 196 -17.32 9.31 -20.22
C PRO A 196 -16.56 10.30 -19.33
N ARG A 197 -15.75 11.21 -19.90
CA ARG A 197 -14.90 12.10 -19.11
C ARG A 197 -15.74 13.13 -18.34
N PHE A 198 -15.53 13.20 -17.04
CA PHE A 198 -16.21 14.15 -16.17
C PHE A 198 -16.04 15.61 -16.65
N ASN A 199 -17.10 16.40 -16.53
CA ASN A 199 -17.13 17.83 -16.81
C ASN A 199 -16.60 18.27 -18.20
N GLN A 200 -16.64 17.38 -19.20
CA GLN A 200 -16.27 17.71 -20.58
C GLN A 200 -17.48 18.15 -21.41
N ASN A 201 -17.22 18.73 -22.59
CA ASN A 201 -18.25 19.18 -23.55
C ASN A 201 -19.00 18.02 -24.23
N SER A 202 -18.55 16.79 -24.04
CA SER A 202 -19.18 15.57 -24.54
C SER A 202 -18.88 14.41 -23.59
N GLY A 203 -19.64 13.33 -23.69
CA GLY A 203 -19.58 12.16 -22.83
C GLY A 203 -19.72 10.86 -23.60
N TRP A 204 -19.88 9.76 -22.87
CA TRP A 204 -20.33 8.52 -23.45
C TRP A 204 -21.85 8.54 -23.65
N HIS A 205 -22.35 7.95 -24.72
CA HIS A 205 -23.76 7.65 -24.87
C HIS A 205 -24.00 6.38 -25.68
N HIS A 206 -25.17 5.76 -25.46
CA HIS A 206 -25.63 4.60 -26.21
C HIS A 206 -26.80 4.99 -27.13
N TYR A 207 -26.81 4.47 -28.35
CA TYR A 207 -27.84 4.78 -29.36
C TYR A 207 -28.46 3.54 -30.02
N GLY A 208 -28.05 2.34 -29.62
CA GLY A 208 -28.59 1.08 -30.12
C GLY A 208 -29.77 0.54 -29.31
N SER A 209 -30.19 -0.68 -29.68
CA SER A 209 -31.23 -1.46 -28.97
C SER A 209 -30.67 -2.57 -28.09
N SER A 210 -29.35 -2.78 -28.10
CA SER A 210 -28.68 -3.75 -27.22
C SER A 210 -28.65 -3.24 -25.78
N THR A 211 -28.45 -4.15 -24.81
CA THR A 211 -28.27 -3.76 -23.41
C THR A 211 -27.02 -2.87 -23.26
N PRO A 212 -27.17 -1.61 -22.79
CA PRO A 212 -26.04 -0.70 -22.65
C PRO A 212 -25.14 -1.12 -21.48
N TRP A 213 -23.84 -1.00 -21.66
CA TRP A 213 -22.86 -1.08 -20.57
C TRP A 213 -21.63 -0.23 -20.88
N LEU A 214 -20.96 0.22 -19.84
CA LEU A 214 -19.73 1.00 -19.89
C LEU A 214 -18.76 0.44 -18.86
N GLN A 215 -17.54 0.09 -19.27
CA GLN A 215 -16.45 -0.38 -18.43
C GLN A 215 -15.31 0.64 -18.43
N VAL A 216 -14.72 0.84 -17.27
CA VAL A 216 -13.45 1.53 -17.07
C VAL A 216 -12.44 0.53 -16.48
N ASP A 217 -11.25 0.44 -17.07
CA ASP A 217 -10.08 -0.25 -16.51
C ASP A 217 -9.15 0.79 -15.85
N LEU A 218 -9.02 0.73 -14.53
CA LEU A 218 -8.15 1.61 -13.72
C LEU A 218 -6.67 1.20 -13.74
N LEU A 219 -6.30 0.21 -14.56
CA LEU A 219 -4.96 -0.38 -14.74
C LEU A 219 -4.45 -1.20 -13.55
N GLN A 220 -4.79 -0.78 -12.34
CA GLN A 220 -4.42 -1.41 -11.08
C GLN A 220 -5.62 -1.38 -10.10
N PRO A 221 -5.65 -2.27 -9.09
CA PRO A 221 -6.70 -2.26 -8.09
C PRO A 221 -6.67 -0.99 -7.23
N HIS A 222 -7.84 -0.35 -7.11
CA HIS A 222 -8.07 0.80 -6.24
C HIS A 222 -9.22 0.47 -5.29
N LYS A 223 -9.21 1.08 -4.10
CA LYS A 223 -10.41 1.17 -3.29
C LYS A 223 -11.27 2.29 -3.84
N ILE A 224 -12.53 2.00 -4.16
CA ILE A 224 -13.50 2.96 -4.69
C ILE A 224 -14.43 3.37 -3.55
N THR A 225 -14.58 4.67 -3.34
CA THR A 225 -15.37 5.23 -2.24
C THR A 225 -16.55 6.05 -2.72
N LYS A 226 -16.47 6.63 -3.92
CA LYS A 226 -17.51 7.48 -4.47
C LYS A 226 -17.42 7.56 -5.98
N MET A 227 -18.51 7.96 -6.62
CA MET A 227 -18.52 8.35 -8.03
C MET A 227 -19.33 9.63 -8.25
N ALA A 228 -18.87 10.47 -9.16
CA ALA A 228 -19.64 11.60 -9.69
C ALA A 228 -20.14 11.27 -11.10
N LEU A 229 -21.38 11.63 -11.38
CA LEU A 229 -22.09 11.33 -12.63
C LEU A 229 -22.78 12.58 -13.20
N GLN A 230 -22.72 12.75 -14.50
CA GLN A 230 -23.44 13.76 -15.28
C GLN A 230 -24.01 13.13 -16.56
N GLY A 231 -24.96 13.82 -17.22
CA GLY A 231 -25.45 13.44 -18.54
C GLY A 231 -24.38 13.58 -19.64
N TYR A 232 -24.73 13.21 -20.88
CA TYR A 232 -23.83 13.15 -22.04
C TYR A 232 -23.11 14.48 -22.34
N ALA A 233 -23.85 15.51 -22.76
CA ALA A 233 -23.29 16.79 -23.20
C ALA A 233 -24.24 17.93 -22.83
N PRO A 234 -23.72 19.14 -22.53
CA PRO A 234 -24.56 20.31 -22.30
C PRO A 234 -25.57 20.54 -23.44
N GLY A 235 -26.82 20.86 -23.09
CA GLY A 235 -27.91 21.07 -24.06
C GLY A 235 -28.58 19.79 -24.58
N HIS A 236 -28.03 18.60 -24.31
CA HIS A 236 -28.67 17.33 -24.62
C HIS A 236 -29.46 16.78 -23.44
N SER A 237 -30.63 16.20 -23.72
CA SER A 237 -31.45 15.56 -22.70
C SER A 237 -31.11 14.07 -22.50
N TYR A 238 -29.84 13.69 -22.56
CA TYR A 238 -29.37 12.29 -22.46
C TYR A 238 -28.69 12.06 -21.12
N TRP A 239 -29.30 11.27 -20.23
CA TRP A 239 -28.71 10.93 -18.94
C TRP A 239 -29.27 9.61 -18.40
N VAL A 240 -28.46 8.91 -17.63
CA VAL A 240 -28.86 7.71 -16.90
C VAL A 240 -29.59 8.10 -15.61
N LYS A 241 -30.77 7.51 -15.38
CA LYS A 241 -31.60 7.73 -14.19
C LYS A 241 -31.33 6.69 -13.12
N THR A 242 -31.14 5.43 -13.52
CA THR A 242 -30.81 4.33 -12.61
C THR A 242 -29.83 3.37 -13.27
N PHE A 243 -28.98 2.71 -12.49
CA PHE A 243 -28.00 1.75 -12.97
C PHE A 243 -27.60 0.74 -11.88
N GLN A 244 -26.88 -0.30 -12.27
CA GLN A 244 -26.19 -1.22 -11.36
C GLN A 244 -24.68 -1.13 -11.58
N ILE A 245 -23.91 -1.50 -10.56
CA ILE A 245 -22.44 -1.60 -10.65
C ILE A 245 -22.02 -3.07 -10.62
N LEU A 246 -21.13 -3.43 -11.53
CA LEU A 246 -20.38 -4.68 -11.51
C LEU A 246 -18.89 -4.33 -11.46
N TYR A 247 -18.10 -5.02 -10.65
CA TYR A 247 -16.69 -4.69 -10.46
C TYR A 247 -15.82 -5.94 -10.33
N SER A 248 -14.53 -5.79 -10.64
CA SER A 248 -13.56 -6.89 -10.58
C SER A 248 -12.15 -6.35 -10.33
N VAL A 249 -11.32 -7.14 -9.63
CA VAL A 249 -9.89 -6.87 -9.44
C VAL A 249 -9.03 -7.50 -10.54
N ASP A 250 -9.48 -8.59 -11.14
CA ASP A 250 -8.71 -9.45 -12.06
C ASP A 250 -9.29 -9.53 -13.48
N GLY A 251 -10.50 -9.00 -13.69
CA GLY A 251 -11.21 -9.01 -14.98
C GLY A 251 -11.90 -10.34 -15.29
N THR A 252 -11.80 -11.34 -14.42
CA THR A 252 -12.41 -12.67 -14.62
C THR A 252 -13.47 -12.97 -13.57
N ASN A 253 -13.24 -12.59 -12.31
CA ASN A 253 -14.17 -12.74 -11.21
C ASN A 253 -14.91 -11.42 -10.97
N TRP A 254 -16.21 -11.41 -11.26
CA TRP A 254 -17.03 -10.21 -11.21
C TRP A 254 -18.03 -10.26 -10.06
N LEU A 255 -18.12 -9.15 -9.32
CA LEU A 255 -19.01 -8.98 -8.18
C LEU A 255 -20.01 -7.86 -8.47
N TYR A 256 -21.26 -8.06 -8.07
CA TYR A 256 -22.24 -6.98 -8.05
C TYR A 256 -22.09 -6.16 -6.78
N TYR A 257 -22.13 -4.85 -6.93
CA TYR A 257 -22.21 -3.96 -5.77
C TYR A 257 -23.50 -4.23 -4.98
N ASN A 258 -23.36 -4.30 -3.66
CA ASN A 258 -24.43 -4.43 -2.68
C ASN A 258 -25.58 -5.37 -3.11
N LYS A 259 -25.24 -6.60 -3.48
CA LYS A 259 -26.20 -7.65 -3.89
C LYS A 259 -27.14 -7.21 -5.04
N ARG A 260 -26.59 -6.56 -6.08
CA ARG A 260 -27.32 -6.06 -7.27
C ARG A 260 -28.23 -4.86 -6.98
N GLU A 261 -27.85 -3.99 -6.05
CA GLU A 261 -28.57 -2.76 -5.77
C GLU A 261 -28.77 -1.90 -7.03
N ILE A 262 -29.99 -1.35 -7.19
CA ILE A 262 -30.31 -0.37 -8.23
C ILE A 262 -30.00 1.02 -7.67
N ILE A 263 -28.97 1.64 -8.21
CA ILE A 263 -28.46 2.95 -7.78
C ILE A 263 -29.19 4.06 -8.55
N GLN A 264 -29.52 5.14 -7.84
CA GLN A 264 -30.06 6.36 -8.44
C GLN A 264 -28.93 7.18 -9.06
N GLY A 265 -29.08 7.51 -10.35
CA GLY A 265 -28.17 8.36 -11.11
C GLY A 265 -28.67 9.80 -11.20
N ASN A 266 -28.64 10.37 -12.40
CA ASN A 266 -28.98 11.77 -12.60
C ASN A 266 -30.49 12.00 -12.72
N SER A 267 -30.95 13.12 -12.17
CA SER A 267 -32.30 13.65 -12.38
C SER A 267 -32.41 14.57 -13.61
N ASN A 268 -31.28 15.09 -14.10
CA ASN A 268 -31.17 15.92 -15.31
C ASN A 268 -29.78 15.78 -15.97
N GLY A 269 -29.61 16.32 -17.19
CA GLY A 269 -28.37 16.18 -17.96
C GLY A 269 -27.18 17.06 -17.51
N HIS A 270 -27.40 18.04 -16.63
CA HIS A 270 -26.40 19.07 -16.29
C HIS A 270 -25.79 18.89 -14.90
N ASN A 271 -26.62 18.69 -13.89
CA ASN A 271 -26.20 18.61 -12.50
C ASN A 271 -25.41 17.32 -12.25
N VAL A 272 -24.43 17.42 -11.36
CA VAL A 272 -23.65 16.28 -10.88
C VAL A 272 -24.50 15.49 -9.88
N ALA A 273 -24.63 14.18 -10.11
CA ALA A 273 -25.14 13.23 -9.14
C ALA A 273 -23.95 12.57 -8.46
N ILE A 274 -23.97 12.51 -7.13
CA ILE A 274 -22.95 11.85 -6.31
C ILE A 274 -23.52 10.53 -5.81
N VAL A 275 -22.74 9.47 -5.95
CA VAL A 275 -23.07 8.15 -5.40
C VAL A 275 -21.92 7.75 -4.48
N GLU A 276 -22.23 7.64 -3.20
CA GLU A 276 -21.32 7.10 -2.18
C GLU A 276 -21.30 5.57 -2.27
N ILE A 277 -20.10 5.00 -2.24
CA ILE A 277 -19.86 3.56 -2.25
C ILE A 277 -19.53 3.15 -0.82
N THR A 278 -20.54 2.66 -0.11
CA THR A 278 -20.47 2.39 1.34
C THR A 278 -19.88 1.03 1.67
N GLU A 279 -20.00 0.06 0.75
CA GLU A 279 -19.29 -1.21 0.87
C GLU A 279 -17.81 -1.01 0.51
N ASN A 280 -16.92 -1.77 1.16
CA ASN A 280 -15.49 -1.73 0.82
C ASN A 280 -15.27 -2.34 -0.56
N MET A 281 -15.45 -1.53 -1.61
CA MET A 281 -15.30 -1.93 -2.99
C MET A 281 -13.84 -1.79 -3.43
N GLU A 282 -13.24 -2.91 -3.77
CA GLU A 282 -11.92 -2.96 -4.41
C GLU A 282 -12.09 -3.34 -5.88
N ALA A 283 -11.65 -2.47 -6.79
CA ALA A 283 -11.85 -2.64 -8.20
C ALA A 283 -10.64 -2.16 -9.01
N ARG A 284 -10.26 -2.95 -10.01
CA ARG A 284 -9.49 -2.47 -11.18
C ARG A 284 -10.45 -2.19 -12.33
N TYR A 285 -11.38 -3.10 -12.56
CA TYR A 285 -12.41 -2.98 -13.59
C TYR A 285 -13.73 -2.56 -12.95
N PHE A 286 -14.34 -1.51 -13.49
CA PHE A 286 -15.59 -0.95 -12.99
C PHE A 286 -16.61 -0.84 -14.13
N HIS A 287 -17.74 -1.52 -14.01
CA HIS A 287 -18.85 -1.48 -14.96
C HIS A 287 -20.00 -0.66 -14.42
N ILE A 288 -20.52 0.21 -15.27
CA ILE A 288 -21.85 0.80 -15.14
C ILE A 288 -22.78 0.05 -16.08
N LEU A 289 -23.88 -0.45 -15.52
CA LEU A 289 -24.96 -1.12 -16.25
C LEU A 289 -26.22 -0.26 -16.17
N PRO A 290 -26.46 0.68 -17.12
CA PRO A 290 -27.65 1.53 -17.11
C PRO A 290 -28.94 0.69 -17.17
N THR A 291 -29.89 0.99 -16.28
CA THR A 291 -31.19 0.30 -16.22
C THR A 291 -32.34 1.18 -16.70
N THR A 292 -32.32 2.47 -16.39
CA THR A 292 -33.27 3.45 -16.94
C THR A 292 -32.58 4.78 -17.27
N TRP A 293 -33.13 5.53 -18.23
CA TRP A 293 -32.53 6.78 -18.73
C TRP A 293 -33.58 7.76 -19.23
N ASN A 294 -33.17 8.99 -19.50
CA ASN A 294 -33.94 9.96 -20.25
C ASN A 294 -33.45 10.04 -21.69
N SER A 295 -34.33 9.87 -22.66
CA SER A 295 -34.06 9.85 -24.11
C SER A 295 -33.02 8.82 -24.58
N ARG A 296 -31.77 8.92 -24.13
CA ARG A 296 -30.67 7.95 -24.36
C ARG A 296 -29.80 7.81 -23.11
N PRO A 297 -29.19 6.64 -22.86
CA PRO A 297 -28.15 6.52 -21.84
C PRO A 297 -26.99 7.45 -22.20
N GLY A 298 -26.63 8.34 -21.29
CA GLY A 298 -25.55 9.30 -21.46
C GLY A 298 -24.82 9.51 -20.14
N ILE A 299 -23.49 9.45 -20.15
CA ILE A 299 -22.65 9.51 -18.95
C ILE A 299 -21.40 10.37 -19.21
N ARG A 300 -21.14 11.28 -18.28
CA ARG A 300 -19.80 11.78 -17.91
C ARG A 300 -19.58 11.40 -16.45
N MET A 301 -18.42 10.89 -16.08
CA MET A 301 -18.17 10.34 -14.75
C MET A 301 -16.74 10.55 -14.26
N GLU A 302 -16.60 10.55 -12.93
CA GLU A 302 -15.35 10.43 -12.20
C GLU A 302 -15.52 9.35 -11.11
N LEU A 303 -14.54 8.45 -10.94
CA LEU A 303 -14.47 7.59 -9.77
C LEU A 303 -13.52 8.21 -8.76
N TYR A 304 -13.87 8.14 -7.48
CA TYR A 304 -13.04 8.61 -6.39
C TYR A 304 -12.63 7.44 -5.52
N GLY A 305 -11.40 7.53 -5.00
CA GLY A 305 -10.84 6.45 -4.22
C GLY A 305 -9.36 6.68 -3.93
N CYS A 306 -8.65 5.58 -3.73
CA CYS A 306 -7.21 5.60 -3.56
C CYS A 306 -6.61 4.37 -4.22
N GLN A 307 -5.42 4.54 -4.78
CA GLN A 307 -4.59 3.40 -5.09
C GLN A 307 -4.38 2.66 -3.77
N LYS A 308 -4.48 1.33 -3.81
CA LYS A 308 -3.92 0.55 -2.72
C LYS A 308 -2.45 0.92 -2.67
N THR A 309 -2.06 1.84 -1.78
CA THR A 309 -0.71 1.81 -1.26
C THR A 309 -0.56 0.37 -0.83
N VAL A 310 0.44 -0.32 -1.37
CA VAL A 310 0.90 -1.55 -0.72
C VAL A 310 1.08 -1.08 0.71
N SER A 311 0.14 -1.45 1.59
CA SER A 311 0.19 -1.06 2.99
C SER A 311 1.63 -1.31 3.37
N GLU A 312 2.35 -0.30 3.87
CA GLU A 312 3.65 -0.53 4.51
C GLU A 312 3.48 -1.83 5.27
N LYS A 313 4.21 -2.88 4.87
CA LYS A 313 3.94 -4.25 5.32
C LYS A 313 3.82 -4.16 6.85
N LYS A 314 2.60 -4.23 7.39
CA LYS A 314 2.38 -4.07 8.83
C LYS A 314 2.79 -5.40 9.42
N TYR A 315 4.09 -5.51 9.61
CA TYR A 315 4.70 -6.70 10.16
C TYR A 315 4.19 -6.89 11.58
N THR A 316 3.78 -8.11 11.90
CA THR A 316 3.44 -8.47 13.28
C THR A 316 4.71 -8.97 13.97
N PRO A 317 5.29 -8.24 14.94
CA PRO A 317 6.53 -8.67 15.57
C PRO A 317 6.29 -9.87 16.50
N ILE A 318 7.23 -10.83 16.48
CA ILE A 318 7.34 -11.88 17.49
C ILE A 318 8.50 -11.50 18.39
N GLU A 319 8.20 -10.98 19.58
CA GLU A 319 9.19 -10.39 20.48
C GLU A 319 9.52 -11.27 21.68
N GLU A 320 8.69 -12.24 22.00
CA GLU A 320 8.81 -13.04 23.22
C GLU A 320 8.87 -14.54 22.92
N ASP A 321 9.53 -15.26 23.83
CA ASP A 321 9.61 -16.73 23.79
C ASP A 321 8.23 -17.36 24.01
N ILE A 322 8.01 -18.51 23.37
CA ILE A 322 6.78 -19.30 23.53
C ILE A 322 6.92 -20.22 24.76
N GLN A 323 6.25 -19.86 25.85
CA GLN A 323 6.34 -20.59 27.13
C GLN A 323 5.36 -21.76 27.23
N VAL A 324 4.12 -21.60 26.74
CA VAL A 324 3.04 -22.62 26.88
C VAL A 324 2.39 -22.88 25.53
N GLU A 325 1.64 -21.92 24.98
CA GLU A 325 1.05 -22.04 23.65
C GLU A 325 1.18 -20.71 22.89
N GLY A 326 1.46 -20.79 21.60
CA GLY A 326 1.45 -19.67 20.67
C GLY A 326 0.76 -20.08 19.38
N VAL A 327 0.00 -19.16 18.78
CA VAL A 327 -0.64 -19.37 17.48
C VAL A 327 -0.34 -18.18 16.57
N LEU A 328 0.25 -18.45 15.41
CA LEU A 328 0.43 -17.45 14.35
C LEU A 328 -0.75 -17.55 13.37
N PHE A 329 -1.52 -16.47 13.27
CA PHE A 329 -2.72 -16.39 12.45
C PHE A 329 -2.43 -15.78 11.07
N LEU A 330 -3.07 -16.33 10.03
CA LEU A 330 -2.89 -15.84 8.66
C LEU A 330 -3.23 -14.34 8.49
N HIS A 331 -4.30 -13.86 9.15
CA HIS A 331 -4.74 -12.47 9.03
C HIS A 331 -3.79 -11.44 9.67
N LEU A 332 -2.80 -11.91 10.44
CA LEU A 332 -1.74 -11.09 11.05
C LEU A 332 -0.38 -11.29 10.34
N SER A 333 -0.34 -12.12 9.29
CA SER A 333 0.84 -12.30 8.45
C SER A 333 1.07 -11.07 7.56
N PRO A 334 2.32 -10.66 7.26
CA PRO A 334 3.58 -11.30 7.65
C PRO A 334 4.03 -11.02 9.08
N TYR A 335 4.66 -12.01 9.71
CA TYR A 335 5.33 -11.85 11.00
C TYR A 335 6.80 -11.48 10.82
N ILE A 336 7.38 -10.71 11.74
CA ILE A 336 8.83 -10.44 11.77
C ILE A 336 9.50 -10.99 13.02
N VAL A 337 10.71 -11.49 12.83
CA VAL A 337 11.59 -12.02 13.87
C VAL A 337 12.95 -11.37 13.71
N SER A 338 13.39 -10.62 14.72
CA SER A 338 14.68 -9.89 14.70
C SER A 338 15.74 -10.48 15.63
N LYS A 339 15.38 -11.52 16.39
CA LYS A 339 16.26 -12.21 17.36
C LYS A 339 15.90 -13.70 17.42
N VAL A 340 16.66 -14.48 18.18
CA VAL A 340 16.28 -15.87 18.46
C VAL A 340 15.00 -15.90 19.30
N ILE A 341 14.00 -16.65 18.84
CA ILE A 341 12.77 -16.93 19.60
C ILE A 341 12.81 -18.38 20.06
N ALA A 342 12.80 -18.60 21.37
CA ALA A 342 12.78 -19.94 21.93
C ALA A 342 11.33 -20.43 22.09
N ILE A 343 11.06 -21.64 21.62
CA ILE A 343 9.90 -22.42 22.06
C ILE A 343 10.38 -23.24 23.24
N ARG A 344 10.01 -22.82 24.45
CA ARG A 344 10.53 -23.42 25.69
C ARG A 344 10.02 -24.85 25.89
N PRO A 345 10.68 -25.66 26.75
CA PRO A 345 10.22 -27.02 27.05
C PRO A 345 8.75 -27.05 27.47
N GLY A 346 7.96 -27.93 26.84
CA GLY A 346 6.50 -28.02 27.04
C GLY A 346 5.67 -27.00 26.27
N GLY A 347 6.29 -25.96 25.70
CA GLY A 347 5.65 -24.97 24.85
C GLY A 347 5.32 -25.52 23.46
N THR A 348 4.22 -25.04 22.85
CA THR A 348 3.85 -25.37 21.47
C THR A 348 3.55 -24.13 20.65
N LEU A 349 4.24 -23.94 19.53
CA LEU A 349 3.92 -22.91 18.54
C LEU A 349 3.19 -23.55 17.35
N THR A 350 1.96 -23.14 17.11
CA THR A 350 1.16 -23.54 15.94
C THR A 350 1.14 -22.43 14.91
N ILE A 351 1.44 -22.75 13.66
CA ILE A 351 1.45 -21.80 12.55
C ILE A 351 0.36 -22.19 11.55
N GLN A 352 -0.58 -21.27 11.29
CA GLN A 352 -1.66 -21.50 10.33
C GLN A 352 -1.14 -21.56 8.88
N PRO A 353 -1.87 -22.25 7.98
CA PRO A 353 -1.54 -22.25 6.55
C PRO A 353 -1.46 -20.84 5.97
N GLY A 354 -0.51 -20.62 5.06
CA GLY A 354 -0.29 -19.35 4.36
C GLY A 354 0.49 -18.29 5.14
N VAL A 355 0.86 -18.56 6.39
CA VAL A 355 1.61 -17.60 7.20
C VAL A 355 3.03 -17.45 6.65
N LYS A 356 3.42 -16.21 6.34
CA LYS A 356 4.80 -15.78 6.07
C LYS A 356 5.46 -15.23 7.33
N ILE A 357 6.67 -15.69 7.62
CA ILE A 357 7.56 -15.25 8.70
C ILE A 357 8.85 -14.73 8.07
N ILE A 358 9.21 -13.51 8.43
CA ILE A 358 10.34 -12.77 7.89
C ILE A 358 11.39 -12.57 8.98
N PHE A 359 12.58 -13.11 8.76
CA PHE A 359 13.71 -12.94 9.67
C PHE A 359 14.54 -11.74 9.21
N THR A 360 14.78 -10.78 10.11
CA THR A 360 15.35 -9.46 9.77
C THR A 360 16.81 -9.27 10.21
N THR A 361 17.41 -10.25 10.88
CA THR A 361 18.81 -10.21 11.33
C THR A 361 19.49 -11.58 11.20
N ALA A 362 20.84 -11.60 11.21
CA ALA A 362 21.65 -12.81 11.11
C ALA A 362 21.53 -13.75 12.33
N GLU A 363 21.18 -13.21 13.50
CA GLU A 363 20.87 -14.00 14.69
C GLU A 363 19.42 -14.48 14.75
N ALA A 364 18.51 -13.87 13.99
CA ALA A 364 17.10 -14.23 14.02
C ALA A 364 16.87 -15.70 13.64
N GLY A 365 15.93 -16.37 14.31
CA GLY A 365 15.62 -17.78 14.08
C GLY A 365 14.77 -18.36 15.20
N PHE A 366 14.48 -19.66 15.08
CA PHE A 366 13.77 -20.39 16.13
C PHE A 366 14.69 -21.39 16.81
N GLU A 367 14.64 -21.40 18.14
CA GLU A 367 15.27 -22.43 18.97
C GLU A 367 14.18 -23.26 19.65
N VAL A 368 13.96 -24.46 19.15
CA VAL A 368 12.79 -25.29 19.50
C VAL A 368 13.20 -26.32 20.54
N HIS A 369 12.86 -26.04 21.81
CA HIS A 369 12.94 -26.98 22.93
C HIS A 369 11.57 -27.63 23.25
N GLY A 370 10.48 -27.05 22.75
CA GLY A 370 9.12 -27.60 22.79
C GLY A 370 8.69 -28.16 21.43
N ASN A 371 7.49 -27.82 20.95
CA ASN A 371 6.97 -28.29 19.66
C ASN A 371 6.71 -27.13 18.70
N LEU A 372 7.10 -27.29 17.44
CA LEU A 372 6.70 -26.42 16.33
C LEU A 372 5.78 -27.20 15.38
N LEU A 373 4.55 -26.71 15.24
CA LEU A 373 3.52 -27.29 14.37
C LEU A 373 3.24 -26.31 13.23
N ALA A 374 3.95 -26.46 12.11
CA ALA A 374 3.75 -25.65 10.91
C ALA A 374 3.16 -26.53 9.80
N LYS A 375 1.86 -26.41 9.56
CA LYS A 375 1.13 -27.26 8.60
C LYS A 375 0.43 -26.38 7.57
N GLY A 376 1.15 -26.05 6.50
CA GLY A 376 0.59 -25.40 5.32
C GLY A 376 -0.26 -26.35 4.47
N ILE A 377 -0.70 -25.86 3.32
CA ILE A 377 -1.37 -26.62 2.26
C ILE A 377 -0.85 -26.17 0.89
N ASP A 378 -1.13 -26.92 -0.18
CA ASP A 378 -0.54 -26.67 -1.53
C ASP A 378 -0.68 -25.24 -2.05
N ASN A 379 -1.81 -24.58 -1.80
CA ASN A 379 -2.07 -23.20 -2.24
C ASN A 379 -1.72 -22.13 -1.19
N LEU A 380 -1.41 -22.55 0.04
CA LEU A 380 -1.09 -21.67 1.17
C LEU A 380 0.02 -22.33 2.02
N PRO A 381 1.25 -22.43 1.48
CA PRO A 381 2.38 -22.95 2.25
C PRO A 381 2.72 -22.00 3.41
N VAL A 382 3.37 -22.50 4.45
CA VAL A 382 4.00 -21.65 5.46
C VAL A 382 5.38 -21.24 4.97
N GLU A 383 5.69 -19.95 4.97
CA GLU A 383 6.95 -19.41 4.44
C GLU A 383 7.87 -18.91 5.56
N PHE A 384 9.10 -19.40 5.59
CA PHE A 384 10.20 -18.93 6.46
C PHE A 384 11.29 -18.35 5.57
N THR A 385 11.45 -17.02 5.55
CA THR A 385 12.38 -16.34 4.63
C THR A 385 13.01 -15.10 5.25
N ALA A 386 14.08 -14.60 4.62
CA ALA A 386 14.57 -13.24 4.81
C ALA A 386 13.62 -12.20 4.18
N ASP A 387 13.82 -10.92 4.50
CA ASP A 387 13.13 -9.83 3.79
C ASP A 387 13.52 -9.85 2.30
N ASP A 388 12.54 -9.59 1.42
CA ASP A 388 12.68 -9.67 -0.03
C ASP A 388 13.80 -8.72 -0.52
N ALA A 389 14.02 -7.61 0.18
CA ALA A 389 15.08 -6.61 -0.08
C ALA A 389 16.52 -7.13 0.13
N VAL A 390 16.67 -8.26 0.83
CA VAL A 390 17.96 -8.89 1.20
C VAL A 390 17.98 -10.38 0.86
N SER A 391 16.96 -10.87 0.13
CA SER A 391 16.77 -12.29 -0.23
C SER A 391 17.84 -12.87 -1.15
N GLU A 392 18.76 -12.05 -1.67
CA GLU A 392 19.93 -12.51 -2.44
C GLU A 392 21.13 -12.90 -1.55
N ILE A 393 21.08 -12.63 -0.24
CA ILE A 393 22.18 -12.94 0.69
C ILE A 393 21.94 -14.32 1.33
N SER A 394 22.77 -15.31 0.99
CA SER A 394 22.83 -16.57 1.74
C SER A 394 23.29 -16.33 3.18
N SER A 395 22.76 -17.07 4.17
CA SER A 395 23.04 -16.90 5.61
C SER A 395 22.42 -15.67 6.28
N TYR A 396 21.34 -15.11 5.72
CA TYR A 396 20.73 -13.90 6.28
C TYR A 396 20.11 -14.09 7.66
N TRP A 397 19.69 -15.32 8.01
CA TRP A 397 19.14 -15.66 9.32
C TRP A 397 19.62 -17.05 9.77
N SER A 398 19.47 -17.37 11.06
CA SER A 398 20.15 -18.52 11.67
C SER A 398 19.60 -19.88 11.26
N GLY A 399 18.29 -19.99 11.04
CA GLY A 399 17.61 -21.25 10.73
C GLY A 399 16.53 -21.66 11.72
N LEU A 400 15.96 -22.84 11.48
CA LEU A 400 15.09 -23.54 12.42
C LEU A 400 15.91 -24.59 13.18
N ASN A 401 16.24 -24.34 14.45
CA ASN A 401 17.06 -25.22 15.26
C ASN A 401 16.22 -26.03 16.26
N PHE A 402 16.13 -27.34 16.03
CA PHE A 402 15.36 -28.28 16.85
C PHE A 402 16.26 -28.98 17.87
N VAL A 403 16.04 -28.67 19.14
CA VAL A 403 16.84 -29.12 20.30
C VAL A 403 16.11 -30.16 21.14
N SER A 404 14.78 -30.06 21.30
CA SER A 404 13.93 -31.10 21.87
C SER A 404 12.49 -31.05 21.32
N GLY A 405 11.69 -32.08 21.60
CA GLY A 405 10.26 -32.17 21.27
C GLY A 405 9.95 -32.80 19.91
N ASP A 406 8.66 -32.94 19.60
CA ASP A 406 8.16 -33.61 18.41
C ASP A 406 7.51 -32.59 17.48
N SER A 407 8.31 -32.08 16.55
CA SER A 407 7.88 -31.04 15.62
C SER A 407 7.42 -31.61 14.28
N VAL A 408 6.39 -31.01 13.69
CA VAL A 408 5.81 -31.41 12.42
C VAL A 408 5.79 -30.22 11.48
N LEU A 409 6.49 -30.37 10.35
CA LEU A 409 6.57 -29.38 9.29
C LEU A 409 5.98 -29.98 8.02
N GLN A 410 4.88 -29.41 7.54
CA GLN A 410 4.16 -29.87 6.37
C GLN A 410 3.83 -28.71 5.42
N HIS A 411 4.08 -28.88 4.12
CA HIS A 411 3.88 -27.82 3.10
C HIS A 411 4.52 -26.48 3.53
N ILE A 412 5.82 -26.52 3.83
CA ILE A 412 6.57 -25.32 4.21
C ILE A 412 7.64 -24.99 3.19
N TYR A 413 8.01 -23.72 3.15
CA TYR A 413 9.09 -23.19 2.35
C TYR A 413 10.12 -22.50 3.25
N VAL A 414 11.39 -22.89 3.16
CA VAL A 414 12.50 -22.34 3.92
C VAL A 414 13.54 -21.80 2.95
N GLU A 415 13.81 -20.50 2.99
CA GLU A 415 14.75 -19.83 2.08
C GLU A 415 15.74 -18.92 2.80
N GLY A 416 16.99 -18.90 2.31
CA GLY A 416 17.99 -17.88 2.70
C GLY A 416 18.64 -18.07 4.08
N ALA A 417 18.35 -19.16 4.78
CA ALA A 417 18.93 -19.44 6.10
C ALA A 417 20.41 -19.82 6.03
N ARG A 418 21.14 -19.66 7.15
CA ARG A 418 22.48 -20.22 7.34
C ARG A 418 22.42 -21.74 7.35
N VAL A 419 21.53 -22.30 8.15
CA VAL A 419 21.15 -23.72 8.08
C VAL A 419 19.63 -23.76 8.01
N GLY A 420 19.04 -24.27 6.92
CA GLY A 420 17.59 -24.26 6.76
C GLY A 420 16.88 -24.93 7.93
N ILE A 421 17.25 -26.19 8.21
CA ILE A 421 16.78 -26.95 9.36
C ILE A 421 17.99 -27.59 10.05
N GLN A 422 18.15 -27.35 11.34
CA GLN A 422 19.09 -28.07 12.19
C GLN A 422 18.36 -28.91 13.21
N ALA A 423 18.74 -30.17 13.40
CA ALA A 423 18.16 -31.03 14.42
C ALA A 423 19.26 -31.73 15.24
N THR A 424 19.11 -31.66 16.57
CA THR A 424 20.03 -32.27 17.55
C THR A 424 19.28 -33.33 18.35
N GLY A 425 19.41 -34.61 18.00
CA GLY A 425 18.86 -35.73 18.80
C GLY A 425 17.34 -35.93 18.82
N ASN A 426 16.55 -35.27 17.96
CA ASN A 426 15.07 -35.35 17.96
C ASN A 426 14.44 -35.93 16.69
N SER A 427 13.15 -36.24 16.81
CA SER A 427 12.28 -36.55 15.69
C SER A 427 11.67 -35.25 15.12
N VAL A 428 11.99 -34.94 13.87
CA VAL A 428 11.32 -33.88 13.11
C VAL A 428 10.71 -34.52 11.89
N THR A 429 9.39 -34.41 11.75
CA THR A 429 8.69 -34.93 10.56
C THR A 429 8.65 -33.85 9.50
N LEU A 430 9.23 -34.13 8.33
CA LEU A 430 9.26 -33.23 7.17
C LEU A 430 8.45 -33.85 6.04
N ASP A 431 7.32 -33.23 5.69
CA ASP A 431 6.49 -33.63 4.54
C ASP A 431 6.24 -32.44 3.62
N ARG A 432 6.56 -32.56 2.33
CA ARG A 432 6.39 -31.48 1.34
C ARG A 432 7.09 -30.18 1.75
N VAL A 433 8.32 -30.34 2.21
CA VAL A 433 9.19 -29.22 2.62
C VAL A 433 10.06 -28.83 1.45
N THR A 434 10.15 -27.53 1.17
CA THR A 434 11.08 -26.97 0.19
C THR A 434 12.15 -26.15 0.90
N ILE A 435 13.44 -26.49 0.70
CA ILE A 435 14.57 -25.77 1.30
C ILE A 435 15.54 -25.34 0.20
N THR A 436 15.72 -24.02 0.05
CA THR A 436 16.59 -23.47 -1.00
C THR A 436 17.36 -22.23 -0.57
N LYS A 437 18.42 -21.88 -1.33
CA LYS A 437 19.29 -20.72 -1.11
C LYS A 437 19.85 -20.61 0.31
N CYS A 438 19.90 -21.72 1.04
CA CYS A 438 20.49 -21.78 2.37
C CYS A 438 21.99 -22.07 2.26
N SER A 439 22.79 -21.66 3.23
CA SER A 439 24.21 -22.05 3.25
C SER A 439 24.40 -23.55 3.55
N ALA A 440 23.49 -24.18 4.29
CA ALA A 440 23.28 -25.63 4.34
C ALA A 440 21.79 -25.93 4.37
N GLY A 441 21.34 -27.00 3.70
CA GLY A 441 19.92 -27.35 3.64
C GLY A 441 19.41 -27.89 4.98
N ILE A 442 19.70 -29.16 5.26
CA ILE A 442 19.38 -29.82 6.54
C ILE A 442 20.68 -30.27 7.19
N LYS A 443 20.83 -29.99 8.49
CA LYS A 443 21.98 -30.43 9.28
C LYS A 443 21.54 -31.21 10.50
N TYR A 444 22.08 -32.40 10.64
CA TYR A 444 21.91 -33.27 11.79
C TYR A 444 23.20 -33.30 12.60
N THR A 445 23.14 -32.90 13.87
CA THR A 445 24.31 -32.82 14.78
C THR A 445 24.11 -33.68 16.04
N ASP A 446 25.19 -34.25 16.56
CA ASP A 446 25.16 -35.06 17.78
C ASP A 446 24.68 -34.32 19.04
N GLY A 447 23.69 -34.93 19.71
CA GLY A 447 23.34 -34.68 21.11
C GLY A 447 22.67 -35.88 21.80
N GLY A 448 22.56 -37.02 21.11
CA GLY A 448 21.76 -38.18 21.52
C GLY A 448 21.31 -38.94 20.28
N SER A 449 21.04 -40.24 20.41
CA SER A 449 20.58 -41.17 19.37
C SER A 449 19.63 -40.47 18.38
N PHE A 450 19.88 -40.56 17.06
CA PHE A 450 18.86 -40.15 16.10
C PHE A 450 17.59 -40.92 16.43
N ALA A 451 16.53 -40.21 16.83
CA ALA A 451 15.25 -40.83 17.12
C ALA A 451 14.83 -41.65 15.89
N ASN A 452 14.40 -42.90 16.13
CA ASN A 452 14.12 -43.94 15.13
C ASN A 452 13.00 -43.59 14.10
N SER A 453 12.66 -42.32 13.87
CA SER A 453 11.46 -41.89 13.15
C SER A 453 11.60 -40.64 12.28
N THR A 454 12.79 -40.04 12.11
CA THR A 454 12.93 -38.87 11.22
C THR A 454 12.66 -39.27 9.77
N MET A 455 11.61 -38.69 9.19
CA MET A 455 11.14 -38.95 7.84
C MET A 455 11.10 -37.65 7.03
N ILE A 456 11.66 -37.72 5.81
CA ILE A 456 11.58 -36.67 4.80
C ILE A 456 10.79 -37.22 3.62
N SER A 457 9.56 -36.76 3.42
CA SER A 457 8.70 -37.18 2.32
C SER A 457 8.34 -36.03 1.38
N ASP A 458 8.24 -36.34 0.09
CA ASP A 458 7.63 -35.47 -0.93
C ASP A 458 8.26 -34.06 -1.00
N SER A 459 9.55 -33.97 -0.68
CA SER A 459 10.22 -32.69 -0.40
C SER A 459 11.23 -32.30 -1.50
N TYR A 460 11.62 -31.03 -1.53
CA TYR A 460 12.67 -30.50 -2.42
C TYR A 460 13.75 -29.81 -1.60
N ILE A 461 14.99 -30.29 -1.68
CA ILE A 461 16.14 -29.70 -0.99
C ILE A 461 17.18 -29.38 -2.04
N GLY A 462 17.37 -28.10 -2.36
CA GLY A 462 18.28 -27.79 -3.44
C GLY A 462 18.68 -26.34 -3.59
N ASN A 463 19.64 -26.10 -4.49
CA ASN A 463 20.21 -24.77 -4.72
C ASN A 463 20.79 -24.14 -3.44
N ASN A 464 21.47 -24.96 -2.62
CA ASN A 464 22.07 -24.53 -1.35
C ASN A 464 23.60 -24.33 -1.51
N GLY A 465 24.17 -23.38 -0.78
CA GLY A 465 25.61 -23.04 -0.85
C GLY A 465 26.56 -24.11 -0.30
N GLY A 466 26.04 -25.08 0.46
CA GLY A 466 26.80 -26.16 1.08
C GLY A 466 26.22 -27.52 0.74
N HIS A 467 26.10 -28.40 1.75
CA HIS A 467 25.46 -29.70 1.57
C HIS A 467 23.92 -29.57 1.56
N GLY A 468 23.25 -30.45 0.81
CA GLY A 468 21.78 -30.56 0.85
C GLY A 468 21.33 -31.13 2.19
N ILE A 469 21.84 -32.30 2.56
CA ILE A 469 21.67 -32.91 3.88
C ILE A 469 23.06 -33.25 4.42
N GLU A 470 23.38 -32.78 5.62
CA GLU A 470 24.63 -33.05 6.33
C GLU A 470 24.35 -33.81 7.62
N PHE A 471 25.09 -34.90 7.85
CA PHE A 471 25.20 -35.56 9.14
C PHE A 471 26.60 -35.34 9.70
N LYS A 472 26.67 -34.84 10.93
CA LYS A 472 27.92 -34.58 11.63
C LYS A 472 27.87 -35.21 13.02
N GLY A 473 28.58 -36.32 13.21
CA GLY A 473 28.57 -36.98 14.51
C GLY A 473 28.95 -38.47 14.57
N SER A 474 29.30 -38.94 15.77
CA SER A 474 29.52 -40.33 16.14
C SER A 474 28.20 -40.99 16.57
N VAL A 475 27.24 -41.11 15.65
CA VAL A 475 25.97 -41.78 15.98
C VAL A 475 26.06 -43.29 15.88
N THR A 476 25.61 -43.98 16.92
CA THR A 476 25.33 -45.40 16.89
C THR A 476 23.98 -45.64 16.21
N ASN A 477 24.01 -46.20 14.99
CA ASN A 477 22.84 -46.58 14.18
C ASN A 477 21.93 -45.41 13.70
N PRO A 478 22.47 -44.43 12.93
CA PRO A 478 21.66 -43.37 12.36
C PRO A 478 20.57 -43.92 11.41
N PHE A 479 19.31 -43.55 11.64
CA PHE A 479 18.19 -43.88 10.74
C PHE A 479 17.56 -42.62 10.17
N LEU A 480 17.55 -42.49 8.85
CA LEU A 480 16.81 -41.47 8.11
C LEU A 480 16.02 -42.13 6.99
N SER A 481 14.72 -41.89 6.94
CA SER A 481 13.87 -42.31 5.82
C SER A 481 13.64 -41.15 4.86
N ILE A 482 14.07 -41.30 3.61
CA ILE A 482 13.84 -40.31 2.54
C ILE A 482 12.93 -40.94 1.49
N LYS A 483 11.80 -40.30 1.17
CA LYS A 483 10.79 -40.83 0.25
C LYS A 483 10.30 -39.76 -0.71
N ARG A 484 10.38 -40.00 -2.03
CA ARG A 484 9.89 -39.04 -3.06
C ARG A 484 10.44 -37.62 -2.87
N THR A 485 11.68 -37.51 -2.42
CA THR A 485 12.35 -36.25 -2.16
C THR A 485 13.42 -36.01 -3.23
N VAL A 486 13.46 -34.79 -3.77
CA VAL A 486 14.46 -34.36 -4.74
C VAL A 486 15.56 -33.59 -4.01
N ILE A 487 16.81 -34.01 -4.20
CA ILE A 487 17.99 -33.33 -3.64
C ILE A 487 18.91 -32.96 -4.80
N THR A 488 19.07 -31.66 -5.10
CA THR A 488 19.79 -31.21 -6.31
C THR A 488 20.36 -29.79 -6.20
N GLY A 489 21.35 -29.43 -6.99
CA GLY A 489 21.84 -28.04 -7.10
C GLY A 489 22.59 -27.50 -5.88
N SER A 490 22.86 -28.32 -4.85
CA SER A 490 23.76 -27.97 -3.75
C SER A 490 25.21 -27.83 -4.25
N GLN A 491 25.93 -26.79 -3.83
CA GLN A 491 27.30 -26.53 -4.30
C GLN A 491 28.34 -27.54 -3.79
N SER A 492 28.07 -28.23 -2.67
CA SER A 492 28.93 -29.30 -2.15
C SER A 492 28.40 -30.70 -2.50
N SER A 493 27.75 -31.39 -1.55
CA SER A 493 27.18 -32.73 -1.76
C SER A 493 25.68 -32.70 -1.54
N GLY A 494 24.92 -33.52 -2.28
CA GLY A 494 23.49 -33.70 -2.03
C GLY A 494 23.24 -34.24 -0.62
N ILE A 495 23.89 -35.36 -0.28
CA ILE A 495 23.92 -35.92 1.08
C ILE A 495 25.39 -36.12 1.47
N TYR A 496 25.76 -35.66 2.66
CA TYR A 496 27.11 -35.78 3.21
C TYR A 496 27.03 -36.33 4.64
N CYS A 497 27.81 -37.37 4.93
CA CYS A 497 27.91 -37.97 6.26
C CYS A 497 29.37 -37.94 6.68
N ARG A 498 29.65 -37.41 7.87
CA ARG A 498 31.00 -37.35 8.45
C ARG A 498 31.05 -37.82 9.89
#